data_AF-A0A0L0C477-F1
#
_entry.id   AF-A0A0L0C477-F1
#
_cell.length_a   1.000
_cell.length_b   1.000
_cell.length_c   1.000
_cell.angle_alpha   90.00
_cell.angle_beta   90.00
_cell.angle_gamma   90.00
#
_symmetry.space_group_name_H-M   'P 1'
#
loop_
_entity.id
_entity.type
_entity.pdbx_description
1 polymer ?
#
loop_
_entity_poly.entity_id
_entity_poly.type
_entity_poly.pdbx_seq_one_letter_code
_entity_poly.pdbx_strand_id
1 'polypeptide(L)'
;MPEIVMPGDRITAAEEMAKTKKVILGPGLRRQDEQVVACKAGTLQHKEPNTFWVESYQRRYVPVRGEAVIGVVTAKAGDIFRVDIGGCEQASLSYLAFEQATKKNRPDVNTGDLVYARLIVASKDFEPELVCVNSVGKKGKLGVLPDGFVFNCSLNLARMILREDCPLLAALTKEMPFEIAVGLNGRIWIKAKTVKETIAVGNAILAAEHASNEQIAKILVWITGASSGIGKGLALNLARHGVRLVLSARREALLEEVKEECLAEAKGLLAAKDVLVLPMDMLKLETHNRCLLEVLNYFGKLDILVNNAGRSQRANWEDIDIQVDRELFELDVFSVLHLSRLVVHYFLEQAGGKGHIAATSSVAGLTTVPFSASYCGAKHALNAYLQCLAMEHPSLDITIFNPGPVATDFLQEAFTAKPNSKVGQSTKNQKRLTADRCGFLFATALANKMELVWCGLFPVNFLAYVSRYTLLSAILKQFMTQNTLNKIREGKI
;
A
#
# COMPACT_ATOMS: atom_id res chain seq x y z
N MET A 1 25.02 8.24 -12.48
CA MET A 1 23.79 8.90 -11.98
C MET A 1 22.89 9.18 -13.17
N PRO A 2 21.55 9.06 -13.03
CA PRO A 2 20.63 9.48 -14.08
C PRO A 2 20.80 10.98 -14.36
N GLU A 3 21.08 11.34 -15.62
CA GLU A 3 21.24 12.73 -16.04
C GLU A 3 19.84 13.35 -16.21
N ILE A 4 19.54 14.39 -15.43
CA ILE A 4 18.28 15.12 -15.54
C ILE A 4 18.50 16.28 -16.49
N VAL A 5 17.63 16.38 -17.50
CA VAL A 5 17.69 17.41 -18.54
C VAL A 5 16.43 18.26 -18.51
N MET A 6 16.58 19.54 -18.80
CA MET A 6 15.52 20.53 -18.87
C MET A 6 15.27 20.97 -20.32
N PRO A 7 14.07 21.46 -20.65
CA PRO A 7 13.80 22.00 -21.98
C PRO A 7 14.77 23.11 -22.35
N GLY A 8 15.46 22.97 -23.47
CA GLY A 8 16.51 23.88 -23.94
C GLY A 8 17.94 23.36 -23.72
N ASP A 9 18.13 22.36 -22.87
CA ASP A 9 19.45 21.78 -22.63
C ASP A 9 19.97 21.04 -23.86
N ARG A 10 21.28 21.13 -24.09
CA ARG A 10 21.96 20.43 -25.20
C ARG A 10 22.46 19.07 -24.76
N ILE A 11 22.22 18.06 -25.59
CA ILE A 11 22.62 16.68 -25.32
C ILE A 11 23.90 16.34 -26.09
N THR A 12 25.04 16.72 -25.51
CA THR A 12 26.36 16.54 -26.13
C THR A 12 26.69 15.07 -26.42
N ALA A 13 26.26 14.15 -25.55
CA ALA A 13 26.47 12.71 -25.74
C ALA A 13 25.83 12.17 -27.05
N ALA A 14 24.66 12.70 -27.43
CA ALA A 14 24.02 12.32 -28.68
C ALA A 14 24.73 12.93 -29.90
N GLU A 15 25.24 14.15 -29.77
CA GLU A 15 25.99 14.85 -30.82
C GLU A 15 27.35 14.19 -31.11
N GLU A 16 28.09 13.78 -30.08
CA GLU A 16 29.36 13.08 -30.25
C GLU A 16 29.20 11.73 -30.93
N MET A 17 28.17 10.98 -30.54
CA MET A 17 27.91 9.68 -31.14
C MET A 17 27.38 9.82 -32.58
N ALA A 18 26.68 10.91 -32.90
CA ALA A 18 26.24 11.23 -34.25
C ALA A 18 27.40 11.42 -35.25
N LYS A 19 28.60 11.80 -34.76
CA LYS A 19 29.80 11.92 -35.62
C LYS A 19 30.30 10.56 -36.13
N THR A 20 30.03 9.48 -35.42
CA THR A 20 30.54 8.14 -35.75
C THR A 20 29.46 7.19 -36.24
N LYS A 21 28.22 7.33 -35.76
CA LYS A 21 27.10 6.45 -36.09
C LYS A 21 25.82 7.27 -36.26
N LYS A 22 24.90 6.80 -37.10
CA LYS A 22 23.55 7.38 -37.19
C LYS A 22 22.88 7.29 -35.82
N VAL A 23 22.36 8.39 -35.28
CA VAL A 23 21.67 8.42 -33.98
C VAL A 23 20.16 8.49 -34.17
N ILE A 24 19.41 7.75 -33.34
CA ILE A 24 17.94 7.80 -33.32
C ILE A 24 17.51 8.65 -32.14
N LEU A 25 16.86 9.77 -32.43
CA LEU A 25 16.24 10.63 -31.41
C LEU A 25 14.82 10.13 -31.14
N GLY A 26 14.61 9.68 -29.91
CA GLY A 26 13.33 9.28 -29.37
C GLY A 26 12.56 10.46 -28.75
N PRO A 27 11.48 10.16 -28.01
CA PRO A 27 10.60 11.17 -27.44
C PRO A 27 11.34 12.17 -26.54
N GLY A 28 10.93 13.44 -26.59
CA GLY A 28 11.46 14.50 -25.73
C GLY A 28 12.78 15.12 -26.19
N LEU A 29 13.39 14.61 -27.26
CA LEU A 29 14.54 15.21 -27.94
C LEU A 29 14.15 15.72 -29.32
N ARG A 30 14.81 16.77 -29.79
CA ARG A 30 14.63 17.30 -31.14
C ARG A 30 15.96 17.78 -31.69
N ARG A 31 16.16 17.59 -32.99
CA ARG A 31 17.24 18.25 -33.72
C ARG A 31 16.83 19.67 -34.05
N GLN A 32 17.63 20.63 -33.62
CA GLN A 32 17.55 22.03 -34.03
C GLN A 32 18.88 22.38 -34.69
N ASP A 33 18.86 22.55 -36.00
CA ASP A 33 20.05 22.73 -36.84
C ASP A 33 21.06 21.58 -36.66
N GLU A 34 22.27 21.86 -36.19
CA GLU A 34 23.32 20.86 -35.91
C GLU A 34 23.30 20.34 -34.46
N GLN A 35 22.34 20.78 -33.64
CA GLN A 35 22.29 20.48 -32.20
C GLN A 35 21.13 19.58 -31.83
N VAL A 36 21.35 18.76 -30.80
CA VAL A 36 20.30 17.95 -30.17
C VAL A 36 19.88 18.63 -28.88
N VAL A 37 18.64 19.13 -28.86
CA VAL A 37 18.08 19.83 -27.70
C VAL A 37 16.98 18.99 -27.04
N ALA A 38 16.94 19.04 -25.71
CA ALA A 38 15.82 18.53 -24.95
C ALA A 38 14.62 19.47 -25.08
N CYS A 39 13.44 18.91 -25.39
CA CYS A 39 12.17 19.65 -25.46
C CYS A 39 11.28 19.39 -24.24
N LYS A 40 11.65 18.44 -23.39
CA LYS A 40 10.90 18.04 -22.19
C LYS A 40 11.86 17.91 -21.02
N ALA A 41 11.36 18.24 -19.83
CA ALA A 41 12.06 17.94 -18.59
C ALA A 41 11.95 16.44 -18.30
N GLY A 42 13.05 15.83 -17.87
CA GLY A 42 13.04 14.42 -17.47
C GLY A 42 14.43 13.81 -17.39
N THR A 43 14.47 12.50 -17.23
CA THR A 43 15.72 11.75 -17.19
C THR A 43 16.15 11.39 -18.60
N LEU A 44 17.37 11.72 -18.98
CA LEU A 44 17.96 11.29 -20.25
C LEU A 44 18.25 9.79 -20.19
N GLN A 45 17.69 9.06 -21.14
CA GLN A 45 17.87 7.63 -21.31
C GLN A 45 18.64 7.34 -22.60
N HIS A 46 19.50 6.34 -22.54
CA HIS A 46 20.26 5.85 -23.68
C HIS A 46 20.13 4.33 -23.77
N LYS A 47 19.74 3.83 -24.95
CA LYS A 47 19.75 2.41 -25.29
C LYS A 47 20.75 2.16 -26.39
N GLU A 48 21.72 1.31 -26.08
CA GLU A 48 22.63 0.77 -27.08
C GLU A 48 21.82 0.04 -28.17
N PRO A 49 22.14 0.24 -29.46
CA PRO A 49 23.41 0.76 -29.95
C PRO A 49 23.47 2.29 -30.16
N ASN A 50 22.33 3.00 -30.26
CA ASN A 50 22.34 4.41 -30.70
C ASN A 50 21.04 5.23 -30.48
N THR A 51 20.19 4.86 -29.51
CA THR A 51 18.89 5.54 -29.31
C THR A 51 18.89 6.35 -28.02
N PHE A 52 18.56 7.65 -28.10
CA PHE A 52 18.39 8.52 -26.94
C PHE A 52 16.96 9.01 -26.81
N TRP A 53 16.44 9.14 -25.59
CA TRP A 53 15.15 9.77 -25.33
C TRP A 53 15.10 10.39 -23.94
N VAL A 54 14.17 11.32 -23.73
CA VAL A 54 13.90 11.87 -22.39
C VAL A 54 12.68 11.19 -21.81
N GLU A 55 12.86 10.56 -20.66
CA GLU A 55 11.78 9.97 -19.89
C GLU A 55 11.11 11.04 -19.02
N SER A 56 9.98 11.53 -19.50
CA SER A 56 9.16 12.53 -18.81
C SER A 56 7.91 11.90 -18.19
N TYR A 57 7.60 12.25 -16.94
CA TYR A 57 6.30 11.94 -16.34
C TYR A 57 5.22 12.84 -16.96
N GLN A 58 4.43 12.28 -17.87
CA GLN A 58 3.29 12.97 -18.50
C GLN A 58 2.05 12.09 -18.41
N ARG A 59 0.89 12.71 -18.18
CA ARG A 59 -0.40 12.00 -18.16
C ARG A 59 -1.02 11.84 -19.55
N ARG A 60 -0.73 12.76 -20.47
CA ARG A 60 -1.28 12.72 -21.84
C ARG A 60 -0.46 11.78 -22.70
N TYR A 61 -1.15 10.86 -23.38
CA TYR A 61 -0.51 9.97 -24.33
C TYR A 61 -0.24 10.68 -25.66
N VAL A 62 0.88 10.34 -26.31
CA VAL A 62 1.23 10.83 -27.64
C VAL A 62 1.28 9.59 -28.55
N PRO A 63 0.43 9.48 -29.58
CA PRO A 63 0.39 8.31 -30.43
C PRO A 63 1.73 8.06 -31.13
N VAL A 64 2.23 6.83 -31.05
CA VAL A 64 3.41 6.38 -31.78
C VAL A 64 3.06 5.16 -32.61
N ARG A 65 3.62 5.10 -33.82
CA ARG A 65 3.37 4.01 -34.77
C ARG A 65 3.85 2.68 -34.19
N GLY A 66 3.00 1.66 -34.29
CA GLY A 66 3.28 0.30 -33.84
C GLY A 66 2.96 0.04 -32.37
N GLU A 67 2.64 1.05 -31.58
CA GLU A 67 2.27 0.89 -30.17
C GLU A 67 0.87 0.28 -30.02
N ALA A 68 0.73 -0.60 -29.03
CA ALA A 68 -0.55 -1.17 -28.64
C ALA A 68 -1.21 -0.30 -27.57
N VAL A 69 -2.48 0.02 -27.76
CA VAL A 69 -3.26 0.94 -26.93
C VAL A 69 -4.64 0.37 -26.64
N ILE A 70 -5.20 0.75 -25.49
CA ILE A 70 -6.59 0.48 -25.16
C ILE A 70 -7.41 1.73 -25.42
N GLY A 71 -8.41 1.62 -26.29
CA GLY A 71 -9.30 2.71 -26.66
C GLY A 71 -10.74 2.45 -26.23
N VAL A 72 -11.50 3.52 -26.02
CA VAL A 72 -12.95 3.47 -25.79
C VAL A 72 -13.64 3.96 -27.06
N VAL A 73 -14.57 3.19 -27.62
CA VAL A 73 -15.32 3.60 -28.80
C VAL A 73 -16.28 4.72 -28.43
N THR A 74 -16.07 5.92 -28.98
CA THR A 74 -16.89 7.11 -28.67
C THR A 74 -18.09 7.24 -29.59
N ALA A 75 -17.88 7.00 -30.88
CA ALA A 75 -18.92 7.15 -31.90
C ALA A 75 -18.71 6.20 -33.07
N LYS A 76 -19.80 5.91 -33.78
CA LYS A 76 -19.82 5.13 -35.01
C LYS A 76 -20.25 6.03 -36.17
N ALA A 77 -19.34 6.29 -37.11
CA ALA A 77 -19.57 7.14 -38.27
C ALA A 77 -19.45 6.30 -39.56
N GLY A 78 -20.57 5.71 -39.98
CA GLY A 78 -20.64 4.86 -41.17
C GLY A 78 -19.76 3.62 -41.06
N ASP A 79 -18.64 3.65 -41.77
CA ASP A 79 -17.66 2.56 -41.88
C ASP A 79 -16.46 2.72 -40.93
N ILE A 80 -16.42 3.81 -40.16
CA ILE A 80 -15.33 4.12 -39.23
C ILE A 80 -15.89 4.28 -37.81
N PHE A 81 -15.18 3.70 -36.85
CA PHE A 81 -15.38 3.94 -35.43
C PHE A 81 -14.40 5.01 -34.96
N ARG A 82 -14.90 6.00 -34.22
CA ARG A 82 -14.07 6.96 -33.49
C ARG A 82 -13.74 6.36 -32.13
N VAL A 83 -12.46 6.38 -31.78
CA VAL A 83 -11.94 5.71 -30.58
C VAL A 83 -11.10 6.70 -29.78
N ASP A 84 -11.47 6.91 -28.53
CA ASP A 84 -10.66 7.71 -27.60
C ASP A 84 -9.50 6.89 -27.05
N ILE A 85 -8.28 7.33 -27.35
CA ILE A 85 -7.02 6.73 -26.90
C ILE A 85 -6.32 7.55 -25.81
N GLY A 86 -6.93 8.63 -25.31
CA GLY A 86 -6.30 9.53 -24.32
C GLY A 86 -5.23 10.45 -24.91
N GLY A 87 -5.27 10.65 -26.23
CA GLY A 87 -4.36 11.50 -26.99
C GLY A 87 -4.82 12.96 -27.10
N CYS A 88 -4.28 13.68 -28.09
CA CYS A 88 -4.81 14.98 -28.45
C CYS A 88 -6.09 14.90 -29.27
N GLU A 89 -6.16 13.88 -30.12
CA GLU A 89 -7.24 13.64 -31.04
C GLU A 89 -7.75 12.21 -30.87
N GLN A 90 -8.98 11.98 -31.32
CA GLN A 90 -9.56 10.64 -31.35
C GLN A 90 -9.00 9.88 -32.55
N ALA A 91 -8.73 8.59 -32.35
CA ALA A 91 -8.27 7.74 -33.41
C ALA A 91 -9.43 7.21 -34.25
N SER A 92 -9.17 6.88 -35.51
CA SER A 92 -10.10 6.21 -36.40
C SER A 92 -9.81 4.70 -36.42
N LEU A 93 -10.87 3.89 -36.43
CA LEU A 93 -10.78 2.44 -36.55
C LEU A 93 -11.77 1.97 -37.61
N SER A 94 -11.28 1.42 -38.72
CA SER A 94 -12.14 0.88 -39.78
C SER A 94 -12.78 -0.44 -39.36
N TYR A 95 -14.02 -0.71 -39.82
CA TYR A 95 -14.61 -2.04 -39.62
C TYR A 95 -13.82 -3.16 -40.31
N LEU A 96 -13.07 -2.85 -41.38
CA LEU A 96 -12.19 -3.81 -42.08
C LEU A 96 -10.93 -4.14 -41.29
N ALA A 97 -10.64 -3.40 -40.23
CA ALA A 97 -9.45 -3.58 -39.40
C ALA A 97 -9.57 -4.73 -38.39
N PHE A 98 -10.65 -5.51 -38.47
CA PHE A 98 -10.91 -6.70 -37.65
C PHE A 98 -10.74 -7.98 -38.48
N GLU A 99 -10.36 -9.07 -37.82
CA GLU A 99 -10.19 -10.37 -38.48
C GLU A 99 -11.51 -10.83 -39.15
N GLN A 100 -11.41 -11.25 -40.41
CA GLN A 100 -12.53 -11.75 -41.23
C GLN A 100 -13.68 -10.73 -41.45
N ALA A 101 -13.45 -9.45 -41.18
CA ALA A 101 -14.46 -8.42 -41.40
C ALA A 101 -14.64 -8.13 -42.89
N THR A 102 -15.89 -8.17 -43.35
CA THR A 102 -16.28 -7.81 -44.72
C THR A 102 -17.53 -6.93 -44.69
N LYS A 103 -17.93 -6.35 -45.83
CA LYS A 103 -19.20 -5.60 -45.89
C LYS A 103 -20.42 -6.42 -45.46
N LYS A 104 -20.38 -7.75 -45.65
CA LYS A 104 -21.44 -8.69 -45.26
C LYS A 104 -21.32 -9.15 -43.80
N ASN A 105 -20.09 -9.28 -43.28
CA ASN A 105 -19.81 -9.69 -41.91
C ASN A 105 -19.16 -8.53 -41.15
N ARG A 106 -20.00 -7.67 -40.55
CA ARG A 106 -19.53 -6.50 -39.79
C ARG A 106 -19.19 -6.94 -38.36
N PRO A 107 -18.06 -6.49 -37.79
CA PRO A 107 -17.72 -6.78 -36.40
C PRO A 107 -18.73 -6.13 -35.46
N ASP A 108 -19.07 -6.84 -34.38
CA ASP A 108 -19.94 -6.34 -33.32
C ASP A 108 -19.15 -5.40 -32.40
N VAL A 109 -19.26 -4.10 -32.66
CA VAL A 109 -18.61 -3.04 -31.90
C VAL A 109 -19.62 -1.92 -31.68
N ASN A 110 -19.88 -1.62 -30.42
CA ASN A 110 -20.84 -0.64 -29.95
C ASN A 110 -20.14 0.56 -29.29
N THR A 111 -20.86 1.69 -29.21
CA THR A 111 -20.36 2.86 -28.48
C THR A 111 -20.23 2.54 -27.00
N GLY A 112 -19.06 2.80 -26.42
CA GLY A 112 -18.69 2.44 -25.04
C GLY A 112 -17.81 1.20 -24.95
N ASP A 113 -17.68 0.40 -26.02
CA ASP A 113 -16.85 -0.79 -26.00
C ASP A 113 -15.36 -0.45 -25.89
N LEU A 114 -14.63 -1.35 -25.21
CA LEU A 114 -13.20 -1.28 -25.06
C LEU A 114 -12.51 -2.07 -26.16
N VAL A 115 -11.54 -1.45 -26.82
CA VAL A 115 -10.81 -2.05 -27.93
C VAL A 115 -9.32 -2.01 -27.65
N TYR A 116 -8.68 -3.18 -27.75
CA TYR A 116 -7.22 -3.28 -27.75
C TYR A 116 -6.71 -3.31 -29.19
N ALA A 117 -6.05 -2.24 -29.60
CA ALA A 117 -5.65 -2.02 -30.99
C ALA A 117 -4.20 -1.55 -31.08
N ARG A 118 -3.62 -1.66 -32.28
CA ARG A 118 -2.28 -1.15 -32.60
C ARG A 118 -2.40 0.08 -33.49
N LEU A 119 -1.54 1.08 -33.26
CA LEU A 119 -1.44 2.26 -34.13
C LEU A 119 -0.72 1.91 -35.44
N ILE A 120 -1.38 2.07 -36.59
CA ILE A 120 -0.74 1.95 -37.91
C ILE A 120 -0.17 3.29 -38.35
N VAL A 121 -1.01 4.32 -38.29
CA VAL A 121 -0.65 5.68 -38.66
C VAL A 121 -0.64 6.51 -37.39
N ALA A 122 0.52 7.11 -37.10
CA ALA A 122 0.70 8.05 -36.03
C ALA A 122 1.71 9.07 -36.52
N SER A 123 1.22 10.22 -36.95
CA SER A 123 2.04 11.35 -37.39
C SER A 123 1.51 12.63 -36.75
N LYS A 124 2.30 13.70 -36.78
CA LYS A 124 1.90 14.97 -36.18
C LYS A 124 0.76 15.65 -36.97
N ASP A 125 0.68 15.38 -38.27
CA ASP A 125 -0.16 16.13 -39.20
C ASP A 125 -1.42 15.36 -39.63
N PHE A 126 -1.55 14.08 -39.24
CA PHE A 126 -2.69 13.23 -39.58
C PHE A 126 -3.31 12.61 -38.33
N GLU A 127 -4.63 12.41 -38.37
CA GLU A 127 -5.38 11.69 -37.34
C GLU A 127 -4.82 10.26 -37.18
N PRO A 128 -4.69 9.76 -35.93
CA PRO A 128 -4.15 8.43 -35.70
C PRO A 128 -5.12 7.33 -36.15
N GLU A 129 -4.60 6.29 -36.81
CA GLU A 129 -5.40 5.16 -37.28
C GLU A 129 -5.04 3.88 -36.54
N LEU A 130 -6.06 3.14 -36.13
CA LEU A 130 -5.96 1.90 -35.36
C LEU A 130 -6.24 0.66 -36.21
N VAL A 131 -5.62 -0.45 -35.80
CA VAL A 131 -5.86 -1.77 -36.37
C VAL A 131 -5.99 -2.84 -35.28
N CYS A 132 -6.91 -3.79 -35.48
CA CYS A 132 -7.15 -4.94 -34.60
C CYS A 132 -6.67 -6.27 -35.23
N VAL A 133 -5.77 -6.21 -36.20
CA VAL A 133 -5.14 -7.35 -36.84
C VAL A 133 -3.62 -7.17 -36.91
N ASN A 134 -2.90 -8.29 -36.86
CA ASN A 134 -1.46 -8.32 -37.09
C ASN A 134 -1.14 -8.11 -38.58
N SER A 135 0.15 -7.96 -38.92
CA SER A 135 0.62 -7.80 -40.31
C SER A 135 0.23 -8.95 -41.26
N VAL A 136 -0.14 -10.11 -40.70
CA VAL A 136 -0.59 -11.31 -41.42
C VAL A 136 -2.13 -11.38 -41.54
N GLY A 137 -2.86 -10.38 -41.02
CA GLY A 137 -4.32 -10.32 -41.07
C GLY A 137 -5.06 -11.17 -40.02
N LYS A 138 -4.34 -11.80 -39.09
CA LYS A 138 -4.94 -12.52 -37.94
C LYS A 138 -5.16 -11.60 -36.75
N LYS A 139 -6.22 -11.84 -35.97
CA LYS A 139 -6.57 -11.05 -34.76
C LYS A 139 -5.45 -11.07 -33.70
N GLY A 140 -4.82 -12.23 -33.51
CA GLY A 140 -3.82 -12.41 -32.46
C GLY A 140 -4.41 -12.09 -31.08
N LYS A 141 -3.83 -11.12 -30.37
CA LYS A 141 -4.29 -10.65 -29.05
C LYS A 141 -5.13 -9.37 -29.12
N LEU A 142 -5.41 -8.83 -30.31
CA LEU A 142 -6.09 -7.55 -30.52
C LEU A 142 -7.62 -7.73 -30.63
N GLY A 143 -8.37 -6.64 -30.56
CA GLY A 143 -9.84 -6.62 -30.74
C GLY A 143 -10.59 -6.13 -29.51
N VAL A 144 -11.90 -6.39 -29.47
CA VAL A 144 -12.78 -5.97 -28.38
C VAL A 144 -12.44 -6.75 -27.10
N LEU A 145 -12.29 -6.04 -25.99
CA LEU A 145 -12.01 -6.59 -24.67
C LEU A 145 -13.33 -6.88 -23.94
N PRO A 146 -13.64 -8.16 -23.63
CA PRO A 146 -14.92 -8.52 -23.03
C PRO A 146 -14.86 -8.45 -21.49
N ASP A 147 -15.77 -7.69 -20.86
CA ASP A 147 -16.09 -7.76 -19.43
C ASP A 147 -14.85 -7.77 -18.49
N GLY A 148 -14.45 -6.58 -18.02
CA GLY A 148 -13.34 -6.40 -17.08
C GLY A 148 -13.25 -4.95 -16.61
N PHE A 149 -12.22 -4.65 -15.82
CA PHE A 149 -12.02 -3.33 -15.23
C PHE A 149 -10.87 -2.60 -15.94
N VAL A 150 -11.09 -1.35 -16.33
CA VAL A 150 -10.05 -0.47 -16.88
C VAL A 150 -9.74 0.62 -15.89
N PHE A 151 -8.46 0.83 -15.63
CA PHE A 151 -7.97 1.98 -14.88
C PHE A 151 -6.83 2.66 -15.62
N ASN A 152 -6.59 3.91 -15.25
CA ASN A 152 -5.51 4.72 -15.79
C ASN A 152 -4.31 4.67 -14.84
N CYS A 153 -3.12 4.61 -15.40
CA CYS A 153 -1.84 4.65 -14.72
C CYS A 153 -0.87 5.59 -15.45
N SER A 154 0.31 5.83 -14.90
CA SER A 154 1.33 6.57 -15.66
C SER A 154 1.84 5.78 -16.85
N LEU A 155 2.29 6.49 -17.88
CA LEU A 155 2.90 5.89 -19.05
C LEU A 155 4.17 5.10 -18.69
N ASN A 156 4.87 5.49 -17.61
CA ASN A 156 6.06 4.79 -17.16
C ASN A 156 5.70 3.42 -16.57
N LEU A 157 4.66 3.36 -15.74
CA LEU A 157 4.16 2.10 -15.19
C LEU A 157 3.73 1.13 -16.30
N ALA A 158 2.99 1.60 -17.31
CA ALA A 158 2.60 0.78 -18.44
C ALA A 158 3.81 0.19 -19.21
N ARG A 159 4.87 1.00 -19.41
CA ARG A 159 6.12 0.51 -20.03
C ARG A 159 6.87 -0.47 -19.13
N MET A 160 6.91 -0.23 -17.82
CA MET A 160 7.55 -1.11 -16.84
C MET A 160 6.91 -2.50 -16.85
N ILE A 161 5.58 -2.57 -16.86
CA ILE A 161 4.82 -3.82 -16.87
C ILE A 161 5.04 -4.62 -18.17
N LEU A 162 5.21 -3.93 -19.30
CA LEU A 162 5.47 -4.55 -20.61
C LEU A 162 6.91 -5.05 -20.79
N ARG A 163 7.84 -4.79 -19.86
CA ARG A 163 9.19 -5.36 -19.90
C ARG A 163 9.11 -6.88 -19.68
N GLU A 164 9.89 -7.64 -20.45
CA GLU A 164 9.87 -9.11 -20.41
C GLU A 164 10.24 -9.67 -19.02
N ASP A 165 11.06 -8.94 -18.26
CA ASP A 165 11.51 -9.30 -16.90
C ASP A 165 10.84 -8.41 -15.84
N CYS A 166 9.51 -8.40 -15.81
CA CYS A 166 8.76 -7.65 -14.80
C CYS A 166 8.49 -8.52 -13.56
N PRO A 167 9.19 -8.31 -12.42
CA PRO A 167 9.01 -9.12 -11.23
C PRO A 167 7.60 -8.97 -10.62
N LEU A 168 6.94 -7.83 -10.85
CA LEU A 168 5.58 -7.57 -10.38
C LEU A 168 4.57 -8.55 -10.98
N LEU A 169 4.59 -8.75 -12.31
CA LEU A 169 3.66 -9.67 -12.96
C LEU A 169 3.94 -11.13 -12.56
N ALA A 170 5.21 -11.50 -12.43
CA ALA A 170 5.61 -12.82 -11.96
C ALA A 170 5.11 -13.09 -10.52
N ALA A 171 5.20 -12.10 -9.63
CA ALA A 171 4.68 -12.20 -8.27
C ALA A 171 3.15 -12.30 -8.25
N LEU A 172 2.45 -11.45 -9.00
CA LEU A 172 0.98 -11.44 -9.03
C LEU A 172 0.40 -12.73 -9.60
N THR A 173 1.01 -13.27 -10.67
CA THR A 173 0.54 -14.50 -11.33
C THR A 173 0.73 -15.75 -10.46
N LYS A 174 1.68 -15.73 -9.52
CA LYS A 174 1.86 -16.81 -8.54
C LYS A 174 0.73 -16.84 -7.50
N GLU A 175 0.23 -15.67 -7.10
CA GLU A 175 -0.81 -15.55 -6.08
C GLU A 175 -2.21 -15.79 -6.64
N MET A 176 -2.51 -15.28 -7.84
CA MET A 176 -3.83 -15.41 -8.44
C MET A 176 -3.84 -15.46 -9.96
N PRO A 177 -4.78 -16.22 -10.57
CA PRO A 177 -4.99 -16.21 -12.01
C PRO A 177 -5.78 -14.96 -12.43
N PHE A 178 -5.26 -14.20 -13.40
CA PHE A 178 -5.94 -13.06 -14.02
C PHE A 178 -5.54 -12.90 -15.47
N GLU A 179 -6.37 -12.21 -16.25
CA GLU A 179 -6.09 -11.73 -17.59
C GLU A 179 -5.78 -10.24 -17.55
N ILE A 180 -4.80 -9.80 -18.34
CA ILE A 180 -4.38 -8.40 -18.40
C ILE A 180 -4.09 -7.98 -19.85
N ALA A 181 -4.53 -6.78 -20.21
CA ALA A 181 -4.10 -6.09 -21.42
C ALA A 181 -3.56 -4.71 -21.02
N VAL A 182 -2.35 -4.39 -21.48
CA VAL A 182 -1.65 -3.15 -21.15
C VAL A 182 -1.55 -2.29 -22.39
N GLY A 183 -2.17 -1.11 -22.35
CA GLY A 183 -2.00 -0.09 -23.37
C GLY A 183 -0.87 0.87 -22.99
N LEU A 184 0.03 1.16 -23.95
CA LEU A 184 1.10 2.16 -23.77
C LEU A 184 0.57 3.58 -23.58
N ASN A 185 -0.73 3.79 -23.77
CA ASN A 185 -1.44 5.01 -23.41
C ASN A 185 -1.78 5.14 -21.92
N GLY A 186 -1.23 4.27 -21.06
CA GLY A 186 -1.45 4.31 -19.62
C GLY A 186 -2.80 3.74 -19.20
N ARG A 187 -3.52 3.05 -20.11
CA ARG A 187 -4.75 2.33 -19.78
C ARG A 187 -4.43 0.85 -19.62
N ILE A 188 -4.88 0.26 -18.52
CA ILE A 188 -4.71 -1.17 -18.24
C ILE A 188 -6.08 -1.78 -18.03
N TRP A 189 -6.36 -2.87 -18.75
CA TRP A 189 -7.55 -3.69 -18.57
C TRP A 189 -7.19 -4.97 -17.81
N ILE A 190 -7.99 -5.32 -16.80
CA ILE A 190 -7.78 -6.50 -15.97
C ILE A 190 -9.09 -7.25 -15.76
N LYS A 191 -9.00 -8.57 -15.77
CA LYS A 191 -10.09 -9.47 -15.40
C LYS A 191 -9.57 -10.60 -14.52
N ALA A 192 -10.10 -10.70 -13.30
CA ALA A 192 -9.91 -11.85 -12.42
C ALA A 192 -11.24 -12.60 -12.21
N LYS A 193 -11.20 -13.70 -11.46
CA LYS A 193 -12.38 -14.55 -11.20
C LYS A 193 -13.46 -13.80 -10.41
N THR A 194 -13.06 -12.93 -9.48
CA THR A 194 -13.98 -12.09 -8.69
C THR A 194 -13.68 -10.60 -8.85
N VAL A 195 -14.70 -9.77 -8.59
CA VAL A 195 -14.55 -8.31 -8.60
C VAL A 195 -13.54 -7.84 -7.53
N LYS A 196 -13.52 -8.50 -6.37
CA LYS A 196 -12.58 -8.19 -5.28
C LYS A 196 -11.13 -8.45 -5.68
N GLU A 197 -10.86 -9.59 -6.32
CA GLU A 197 -9.53 -9.91 -6.85
C GLU A 197 -9.14 -8.94 -7.96
N THR A 198 -10.06 -8.59 -8.86
CA THR A 198 -9.80 -7.63 -9.95
C THR A 198 -9.37 -6.26 -9.39
N ILE A 199 -10.08 -5.77 -8.37
CA ILE A 199 -9.72 -4.52 -7.67
C ILE A 199 -8.37 -4.66 -6.95
N ALA A 200 -8.11 -5.80 -6.31
CA ALA A 200 -6.85 -6.03 -5.60
C ALA A 200 -5.64 -6.01 -6.55
N VAL A 201 -5.74 -6.66 -7.72
CA VAL A 201 -4.68 -6.65 -8.75
C VAL A 201 -4.49 -5.23 -9.30
N GLY A 202 -5.59 -4.52 -9.60
CA GLY A 202 -5.51 -3.14 -10.09
C GLY A 202 -4.82 -2.20 -9.10
N ASN A 203 -5.18 -2.30 -7.81
CA ASN A 203 -4.55 -1.53 -6.74
C ASN A 203 -3.08 -1.91 -6.54
N ALA A 204 -2.75 -3.21 -6.60
CA ALA A 204 -1.36 -3.68 -6.48
C ALA A 204 -0.49 -3.14 -7.61
N ILE A 205 -1.00 -3.12 -8.84
CA ILE A 205 -0.29 -2.55 -9.99
C ILE A 205 -0.08 -1.04 -9.80
N LEU A 206 -1.11 -0.29 -9.41
CA LEU A 206 -0.99 1.14 -9.16
C LEU A 206 0.00 1.45 -8.02
N ALA A 207 -0.02 0.66 -6.95
CA ALA A 207 0.91 0.80 -5.83
C ALA A 207 2.37 0.53 -6.24
N ALA A 208 2.58 -0.35 -7.23
CA ALA A 208 3.90 -0.71 -7.70
C ALA A 208 4.62 0.42 -8.47
N GLU A 209 3.92 1.48 -8.89
CA GLU A 209 4.52 2.60 -9.63
C GLU A 209 5.64 3.31 -8.85
N HIS A 210 5.48 3.40 -7.53
CA HIS A 210 6.46 4.04 -6.64
C HIS A 210 7.26 3.02 -5.83
N ALA A 211 7.01 1.73 -6.04
CA ALA A 211 7.77 0.66 -5.41
C ALA A 211 9.04 0.41 -6.24
N SER A 212 10.19 0.50 -5.58
CA SER A 212 11.45 0.04 -6.17
C SER A 212 11.41 -1.48 -6.39
N ASN A 213 12.18 -1.99 -7.36
CA ASN A 213 12.33 -3.44 -7.55
C ASN A 213 12.84 -4.16 -6.28
N GLU A 214 13.52 -3.44 -5.38
CA GLU A 214 13.94 -3.92 -4.05
C GLU A 214 12.81 -3.89 -3.00
N GLN A 215 11.78 -3.06 -3.16
CA GLN A 215 10.55 -3.11 -2.35
C GLN A 215 9.57 -4.18 -2.86
N ILE A 216 9.71 -4.63 -4.10
CA ILE A 216 9.13 -5.89 -4.57
C ILE A 216 9.81 -7.08 -3.83
N ALA A 217 11.03 -6.89 -3.32
CA ALA A 217 11.64 -7.81 -2.36
C ALA A 217 10.97 -7.65 -0.97
N LYS A 218 10.81 -8.77 -0.27
CA LYS A 218 10.01 -8.92 0.96
C LYS A 218 10.19 -7.76 1.94
N ILE A 219 9.08 -7.06 2.23
CA ILE A 219 8.96 -6.03 3.26
C ILE A 219 9.36 -6.60 4.63
N LEU A 220 10.09 -5.84 5.44
CA LEU A 220 10.40 -6.16 6.83
C LEU A 220 9.53 -5.37 7.80
N VAL A 221 8.80 -6.08 8.65
CA VAL A 221 7.97 -5.51 9.71
C VAL A 221 8.50 -5.93 11.09
N TRP A 222 8.82 -4.95 11.93
CA TRP A 222 9.16 -5.18 13.33
C TRP A 222 7.96 -4.95 14.24
N ILE A 223 7.54 -5.98 14.96
CA ILE A 223 6.34 -5.96 15.82
C ILE A 223 6.74 -6.09 17.29
N THR A 224 6.40 -5.10 18.11
CA THR A 224 6.52 -5.17 19.57
C THR A 224 5.26 -5.79 20.19
N GLY A 225 5.41 -6.53 21.28
CA GLY A 225 4.29 -7.28 21.88
C GLY A 225 3.78 -8.42 21.00
N ALA A 226 4.67 -9.06 20.22
CA ALA A 226 4.30 -10.08 19.23
C ALA A 226 3.96 -11.45 19.82
N SER A 227 4.28 -11.72 21.10
CA SER A 227 4.11 -13.05 21.71
C SER A 227 2.66 -13.52 21.87
N SER A 228 1.67 -12.63 21.76
CA SER A 228 0.26 -12.95 22.03
C SER A 228 -0.70 -11.91 21.45
N GLY A 229 -2.00 -12.23 21.44
CA GLY A 229 -3.07 -11.27 21.15
C GLY A 229 -2.97 -10.65 19.75
N ILE A 230 -3.19 -9.33 19.65
CA ILE A 230 -3.20 -8.59 18.37
C ILE A 230 -1.85 -8.68 17.66
N GLY A 231 -0.74 -8.56 18.39
CA GLY A 231 0.61 -8.66 17.83
C GLY A 231 0.87 -10.01 17.17
N LYS A 232 0.51 -11.11 17.85
CA LYS A 232 0.56 -12.46 17.27
C LYS A 232 -0.36 -12.56 16.04
N GLY A 233 -1.60 -12.11 16.15
CA GLY A 233 -2.55 -12.14 15.04
C GLY A 233 -2.07 -11.37 13.81
N LEU A 234 -1.43 -10.22 14.01
CA LEU A 234 -0.82 -9.44 12.95
C LEU A 234 0.37 -10.17 12.32
N ALA A 235 1.28 -10.73 13.14
CA ALA A 235 2.44 -11.49 12.66
C ALA A 235 2.02 -12.64 11.74
N LEU A 236 1.03 -13.45 12.15
CA LEU A 236 0.51 -14.56 11.36
C LEU A 236 -0.09 -14.07 10.02
N ASN A 237 -0.88 -13.00 10.05
CA ASN A 237 -1.49 -12.47 8.83
C ASN A 237 -0.47 -11.86 7.85
N LEU A 238 0.60 -11.25 8.36
CA LEU A 238 1.71 -10.78 7.53
C LEU A 238 2.53 -11.96 6.97
N ALA A 239 2.77 -13.00 7.78
CA ALA A 239 3.51 -14.19 7.37
C ALA A 239 2.84 -14.95 6.22
N ARG A 240 1.50 -15.04 6.22
CA ARG A 240 0.70 -15.59 5.11
C ARG A 240 0.98 -14.92 3.76
N HIS A 241 1.49 -13.71 3.75
CA HIS A 241 1.82 -12.93 2.56
C HIS A 241 3.34 -12.81 2.32
N GLY A 242 4.16 -13.64 2.98
CA GLY A 242 5.60 -13.67 2.75
C GLY A 242 6.36 -12.45 3.26
N VAL A 243 5.78 -11.68 4.18
CA VAL A 243 6.41 -10.52 4.82
C VAL A 243 7.44 -11.01 5.84
N ARG A 244 8.65 -10.42 5.82
CA ARG A 244 9.70 -10.71 6.82
C ARG A 244 9.34 -10.07 8.14
N LEU A 245 9.68 -10.72 9.24
CA LEU A 245 9.21 -10.32 10.56
C LEU A 245 10.35 -10.23 11.57
N VAL A 246 10.33 -9.19 12.39
CA VAL A 246 11.01 -9.17 13.69
C VAL A 246 9.96 -9.25 14.77
N LEU A 247 10.03 -10.28 15.61
CA LEU A 247 9.08 -10.54 16.68
C LEU A 247 9.72 -10.18 18.01
N SER A 248 9.19 -9.14 18.67
CA SER A 248 9.71 -8.68 19.97
C SER A 248 8.67 -8.75 21.08
N ALA A 249 9.09 -9.34 22.19
CA ALA A 249 8.40 -9.36 23.48
C ALA A 249 9.39 -9.83 24.55
N ARG A 250 8.95 -9.87 25.81
CA ARG A 250 9.79 -10.31 26.94
C ARG A 250 10.02 -11.82 27.00
N ARG A 251 9.07 -12.62 26.51
CA ARG A 251 9.05 -14.08 26.65
C ARG A 251 9.51 -14.75 25.37
N GLU A 252 10.79 -15.11 25.32
CA GLU A 252 11.43 -15.71 24.14
C GLU A 252 10.76 -17.02 23.69
N ALA A 253 10.45 -17.94 24.60
CA ALA A 253 9.80 -19.20 24.27
C ALA A 253 8.50 -19.02 23.47
N LEU A 254 7.65 -18.06 23.86
CA LEU A 254 6.42 -17.77 23.13
C LEU A 254 6.67 -17.07 21.79
N LEU A 255 7.77 -16.32 21.64
CA LEU A 255 8.13 -15.73 20.36
C LEU A 255 8.59 -16.80 19.38
N GLU A 256 9.33 -17.80 19.85
CA GLU A 256 9.71 -18.97 19.03
C GLU A 256 8.47 -19.77 18.61
N GLU A 257 7.50 -20.00 19.51
CA GLU A 257 6.20 -20.60 19.13
C GLU A 257 5.49 -19.79 18.03
N VAL A 258 5.42 -18.45 18.16
CA VAL A 258 4.81 -17.59 17.15
C VAL A 258 5.58 -17.62 15.84
N LYS A 259 6.92 -17.71 15.87
CA LYS A 259 7.75 -17.86 14.69
C LYS A 259 7.41 -19.16 13.94
N GLU A 260 7.33 -20.29 14.63
CA GLU A 260 6.97 -21.57 14.02
C GLU A 260 5.57 -21.52 13.39
N GLU A 261 4.60 -20.91 14.07
CA GLU A 261 3.27 -20.69 13.51
C GLU A 261 3.29 -19.78 12.27
N CYS A 262 4.11 -18.72 12.28
CA CYS A 262 4.29 -17.84 11.11
C CYS A 262 4.87 -18.60 9.91
N LEU A 263 5.88 -19.44 10.14
CA LEU A 263 6.50 -20.25 9.09
C LEU A 263 5.52 -21.26 8.50
N ALA A 264 4.70 -21.90 9.35
CA ALA A 264 3.65 -22.82 8.91
C ALA A 264 2.57 -22.10 8.06
N GLU A 265 2.09 -20.95 8.53
CA GLU A 265 1.09 -20.13 7.84
C GLU A 265 1.59 -19.52 6.52
N ALA A 266 2.90 -19.29 6.41
CA ALA A 266 3.53 -18.78 5.19
C ALA A 266 3.55 -19.80 4.04
N LYS A 267 3.28 -21.10 4.28
CA LYS A 267 3.20 -22.14 3.23
C LYS A 267 4.39 -22.14 2.26
N GLY A 268 5.61 -21.96 2.79
CA GLY A 268 6.86 -21.92 2.03
C GLY A 268 7.24 -20.56 1.45
N LEU A 269 6.46 -19.50 1.70
CA LEU A 269 6.81 -18.12 1.33
C LEU A 269 7.91 -17.53 2.22
N LEU A 270 8.09 -18.05 3.44
CA LEU A 270 9.13 -17.63 4.39
C LEU A 270 10.04 -18.80 4.76
N ALA A 271 11.33 -18.51 4.91
CA ALA A 271 12.29 -19.39 5.54
C ALA A 271 12.53 -18.96 6.99
N ALA A 272 13.12 -19.83 7.82
CA ALA A 272 13.43 -19.50 9.22
C ALA A 272 14.25 -18.22 9.40
N LYS A 273 15.14 -17.90 8.45
CA LYS A 273 15.93 -16.65 8.42
C LYS A 273 15.13 -15.39 8.08
N ASP A 274 13.90 -15.54 7.59
CA ASP A 274 13.03 -14.41 7.27
C ASP A 274 12.22 -13.95 8.50
N VAL A 275 12.31 -14.66 9.63
CA VAL A 275 11.64 -14.32 10.90
C VAL A 275 12.66 -14.31 12.05
N LEU A 276 12.98 -13.13 12.55
CA LEU A 276 13.88 -12.92 13.69
C LEU A 276 13.09 -12.83 14.99
N VAL A 277 13.46 -13.64 15.97
CA VAL A 277 13.00 -13.50 17.36
C VAL A 277 13.97 -12.59 18.08
N LEU A 278 13.46 -11.49 18.62
CA LEU A 278 14.27 -10.46 19.29
C LEU A 278 13.66 -10.14 20.66
N PRO A 279 14.08 -10.85 21.73
CA PRO A 279 13.61 -10.59 23.08
C PRO A 279 13.89 -9.14 23.50
N MET A 280 12.84 -8.43 23.91
CA MET A 280 12.90 -7.01 24.23
C MET A 280 11.88 -6.66 25.31
N ASP A 281 12.33 -5.89 26.30
CA ASP A 281 11.47 -5.24 27.27
C ASP A 281 11.32 -3.76 26.91
N MET A 282 10.09 -3.34 26.61
CA MET A 282 9.80 -1.96 26.22
C MET A 282 10.16 -0.97 27.34
N LEU A 283 10.09 -1.36 28.61
CA LEU A 283 10.42 -0.48 29.73
C LEU A 283 11.93 -0.21 29.87
N LYS A 284 12.79 -0.99 29.20
CA LYS A 284 14.25 -0.80 29.23
C LYS A 284 14.70 0.05 28.05
N LEU A 285 14.45 1.36 28.14
CA LEU A 285 14.70 2.33 27.07
C LEU A 285 16.15 2.29 26.55
N GLU A 286 17.11 2.06 27.44
CA GLU A 286 18.54 1.92 27.15
C GLU A 286 18.86 0.79 26.17
N THR A 287 17.98 -0.21 26.05
CA THR A 287 18.17 -1.35 25.13
C THR A 287 17.61 -1.10 23.73
N HIS A 288 16.75 -0.09 23.54
CA HIS A 288 16.03 0.13 22.28
C HIS A 288 16.97 0.35 21.10
N ASN A 289 18.01 1.17 21.26
CA ASN A 289 18.98 1.44 20.21
C ASN A 289 19.76 0.18 19.82
N ARG A 290 20.17 -0.62 20.81
CA ARG A 290 20.83 -1.91 20.58
C ARG A 290 19.94 -2.85 19.77
N CYS A 291 18.66 -2.95 20.13
CA CYS A 291 17.68 -3.77 19.41
C CYS A 291 17.48 -3.30 17.96
N LEU A 292 17.39 -1.98 17.72
CA LEU A 292 17.33 -1.44 16.36
C LEU A 292 18.58 -1.82 15.55
N LEU A 293 19.77 -1.63 16.12
CA LEU A 293 21.02 -2.01 15.45
C LEU A 293 21.10 -3.51 15.14
N GLU A 294 20.58 -4.36 16.02
CA GLU A 294 20.50 -5.81 15.79
C GLU A 294 19.59 -6.16 14.61
N VAL A 295 18.42 -5.51 14.50
CA VAL A 295 17.53 -5.65 13.34
C VAL A 295 18.23 -5.22 12.05
N LEU A 296 18.90 -4.07 12.06
CA LEU A 296 19.60 -3.53 10.91
C LEU A 296 20.80 -4.40 10.52
N ASN A 297 21.54 -4.95 11.47
CA ASN A 297 22.64 -5.88 11.20
C ASN A 297 22.15 -7.20 10.60
N TYR A 298 20.98 -7.69 11.02
CA TYR A 298 20.44 -8.95 10.55
C TYR A 298 19.83 -8.84 9.15
N PHE A 299 19.02 -7.81 8.89
CA PHE A 299 18.26 -7.66 7.64
C PHE A 299 18.80 -6.60 6.68
N GLY A 300 19.74 -5.75 7.13
CA GLY A 300 20.28 -4.62 6.36
C GLY A 300 19.34 -3.41 6.27
N LYS A 301 18.07 -3.56 6.62
CA LYS A 301 17.05 -2.51 6.56
C LYS A 301 15.90 -2.78 7.53
N LEU A 302 15.07 -1.76 7.74
CA LEU A 302 13.74 -1.84 8.35
C LEU A 302 12.77 -1.04 7.47
N ASP A 303 11.57 -1.57 7.22
CA ASP A 303 10.54 -0.88 6.43
C ASP A 303 9.38 -0.37 7.31
N ILE A 304 8.92 -1.18 8.28
CA ILE A 304 7.76 -0.85 9.14
C ILE A 304 8.05 -1.19 10.60
N LEU A 305 7.84 -0.24 11.52
CA LEU A 305 7.77 -0.48 12.96
C LEU A 305 6.31 -0.51 13.41
N VAL A 306 5.88 -1.58 14.08
CA VAL A 306 4.57 -1.71 14.70
C VAL A 306 4.71 -1.74 16.22
N ASN A 307 4.39 -0.61 16.85
CA ASN A 307 4.30 -0.46 18.29
C ASN A 307 2.98 -1.05 18.81
N ASN A 308 2.99 -2.33 19.15
CA ASN A 308 1.81 -3.03 19.64
C ASN A 308 1.88 -3.41 21.13
N ALA A 309 3.07 -3.40 21.74
CA ALA A 309 3.21 -3.63 23.18
C ALA A 309 2.42 -2.59 23.99
N GLY A 310 1.67 -3.05 24.99
CA GLY A 310 0.91 -2.20 25.90
C GLY A 310 0.07 -3.01 26.88
N ARG A 311 -0.52 -2.34 27.88
CA ARG A 311 -1.41 -2.94 28.88
C ARG A 311 -2.64 -2.07 29.10
N SER A 312 -3.75 -2.70 29.50
CA SER A 312 -4.94 -1.96 29.95
C SER A 312 -4.83 -1.60 31.43
N GLN A 313 -5.72 -0.71 31.90
CA GLN A 313 -5.97 -0.42 33.31
C GLN A 313 -7.48 -0.57 33.65
N ARG A 314 -7.79 -1.07 34.86
CA ARG A 314 -9.13 -1.32 35.40
C ARG A 314 -9.24 -0.94 36.89
N ALA A 315 -9.86 0.19 37.20
CA ALA A 315 -10.19 0.61 38.57
C ALA A 315 -11.18 1.79 38.55
N ASN A 316 -11.83 2.10 39.68
CA ASN A 316 -12.53 3.38 39.85
C ASN A 316 -11.56 4.55 39.72
N TRP A 317 -12.04 5.69 39.27
CA TRP A 317 -11.18 6.82 38.91
C TRP A 317 -10.40 7.33 40.13
N GLU A 318 -11.09 7.49 41.26
CA GLU A 318 -10.59 7.99 42.54
C GLU A 318 -9.65 7.02 43.27
N ASP A 319 -9.65 5.74 42.90
CA ASP A 319 -8.89 4.69 43.59
C ASP A 319 -7.51 4.42 42.92
N ILE A 320 -7.23 5.02 41.78
CA ILE A 320 -6.00 4.74 41.02
C ILE A 320 -4.80 5.38 41.71
N ASP A 321 -3.85 4.56 42.09
CA ASP A 321 -2.56 5.05 42.57
C ASP A 321 -1.79 5.73 41.44
N ILE A 322 -1.22 6.91 41.72
CA ILE A 322 -0.42 7.68 40.77
C ILE A 322 0.77 6.89 40.21
N GLN A 323 1.27 5.88 40.94
CA GLN A 323 2.30 4.98 40.44
C GLN A 323 1.77 4.12 39.28
N VAL A 324 0.52 3.63 39.35
CA VAL A 324 -0.11 2.90 38.24
C VAL A 324 -0.27 3.80 37.02
N ASP A 325 -0.66 5.06 37.21
CA ASP A 325 -0.72 6.04 36.11
C ASP A 325 0.65 6.18 35.43
N ARG A 326 1.72 6.36 36.23
CA ARG A 326 3.09 6.50 35.72
C ARG A 326 3.57 5.24 35.00
N GLU A 327 3.40 4.06 35.60
CA GLU A 327 3.79 2.77 35.00
C GLU A 327 3.07 2.53 33.66
N LEU A 328 1.80 2.91 33.60
CA LEU A 328 1.02 2.77 32.37
C LEU A 328 1.51 3.74 31.29
N PHE A 329 1.79 5.00 31.62
CA PHE A 329 2.35 5.96 30.67
C PHE A 329 3.76 5.56 30.23
N GLU A 330 4.57 5.01 31.13
CA GLU A 330 5.91 4.52 30.79
C GLU A 330 5.85 3.42 29.72
N LEU A 331 4.93 2.47 29.89
CA LEU A 331 4.75 1.38 28.94
C LEU A 331 4.04 1.83 27.66
N ASP A 332 2.85 2.42 27.76
CA ASP A 332 1.96 2.64 26.60
C ASP A 332 2.28 3.94 25.83
N VAL A 333 3.09 4.84 26.41
CA VAL A 333 3.46 6.13 25.78
C VAL A 333 4.97 6.28 25.67
N PHE A 334 5.70 6.44 26.77
CA PHE A 334 7.10 6.85 26.72
C PHE A 334 8.00 5.82 26.03
N SER A 335 7.80 4.52 26.29
CA SER A 335 8.54 3.47 25.59
C SER A 335 8.29 3.45 24.08
N VAL A 336 7.04 3.69 23.67
CA VAL A 336 6.63 3.75 22.26
C VAL A 336 7.26 4.96 21.58
N LEU A 337 7.26 6.12 22.25
CA LEU A 337 7.88 7.34 21.73
C LEU A 337 9.39 7.20 21.59
N HIS A 338 10.06 6.63 22.60
CA HIS A 338 11.51 6.45 22.56
C HIS A 338 11.94 5.55 21.40
N LEU A 339 11.31 4.37 21.24
CA LEU A 339 11.62 3.47 20.13
C LEU A 339 11.27 4.11 18.78
N SER A 340 10.11 4.76 18.67
CA SER A 340 9.68 5.42 17.43
C SER A 340 10.63 6.53 17.02
N ARG A 341 11.14 7.34 17.96
CA ARG A 341 12.13 8.39 17.65
C ARG A 341 13.40 7.79 17.03
N LEU A 342 13.94 6.72 17.61
CA LEU A 342 15.13 6.05 17.07
C LEU A 342 14.89 5.53 15.65
N VAL A 343 13.74 4.90 15.40
CA VAL A 343 13.39 4.39 14.07
C VAL A 343 13.11 5.51 13.08
N VAL A 344 12.47 6.61 13.50
CA VAL A 344 12.25 7.79 12.65
C VAL A 344 13.58 8.43 12.27
N HIS A 345 14.53 8.59 13.21
CA HIS A 345 15.88 9.06 12.89
C HIS A 345 16.55 8.17 11.83
N TYR A 346 16.50 6.85 11.99
CA TYR A 346 16.97 5.91 10.98
C TYR A 346 16.27 6.12 9.62
N PHE A 347 14.94 6.27 9.59
CA PHE A 347 14.22 6.46 8.33
C PHE A 347 14.62 7.74 7.60
N LEU A 348 14.79 8.84 8.35
CA LEU A 348 15.17 10.13 7.80
C LEU A 348 16.61 10.15 7.29
N GLU A 349 17.55 9.58 8.04
CA GLU A 349 18.98 9.69 7.75
C GLU A 349 19.51 8.57 6.86
N GLN A 350 19.00 7.35 7.01
CA GLN A 350 19.60 6.14 6.41
C GLN A 350 18.68 5.43 5.41
N ALA A 351 17.34 5.56 5.56
CA ALA A 351 16.37 4.94 4.65
C ALA A 351 15.82 5.89 3.57
N GLY A 352 16.51 7.01 3.31
CA GLY A 352 16.13 7.96 2.26
C GLY A 352 14.83 8.72 2.52
N GLY A 353 14.47 8.92 3.79
CA GLY A 353 13.28 9.66 4.21
C GLY A 353 11.96 8.89 4.07
N LYS A 354 12.02 7.56 3.88
CA LYS A 354 10.86 6.69 3.69
C LYS A 354 10.81 5.62 4.78
N GLY A 355 9.61 5.31 5.24
CA GLY A 355 9.36 4.25 6.22
C GLY A 355 7.95 4.38 6.79
N HIS A 356 7.53 3.38 7.58
CA HIS A 356 6.19 3.34 8.16
C HIS A 356 6.25 3.14 9.67
N ILE A 357 5.67 4.07 10.44
CA ILE A 357 5.44 3.89 11.87
C ILE A 357 3.97 3.57 12.10
N ALA A 358 3.69 2.45 12.75
CA ALA A 358 2.34 2.08 13.16
C ALA A 358 2.27 1.83 14.66
N ALA A 359 1.10 2.08 15.25
CA ALA A 359 0.87 1.79 16.66
C ALA A 359 -0.53 1.24 16.93
N THR A 360 -0.60 0.28 17.85
CA THR A 360 -1.86 -0.20 18.43
C THR A 360 -2.31 0.76 19.53
N SER A 361 -3.23 1.64 19.17
CA SER A 361 -3.95 2.48 20.11
C SER A 361 -5.22 1.76 20.58
N SER A 362 -6.38 2.44 20.61
CA SER A 362 -7.67 1.86 20.95
C SER A 362 -8.80 2.80 20.56
N VAL A 363 -10.02 2.28 20.40
CA VAL A 363 -11.22 3.14 20.42
C VAL A 363 -11.26 4.00 21.69
N ALA A 364 -10.68 3.53 22.81
CA ALA A 364 -10.49 4.31 24.04
C ALA A 364 -9.49 5.48 23.93
N GLY A 365 -8.77 5.60 22.80
CA GLY A 365 -7.95 6.77 22.42
C GLY A 365 -8.69 7.77 21.53
N LEU A 366 -9.93 7.46 21.14
CA LEU A 366 -10.83 8.33 20.36
C LEU A 366 -12.05 8.79 21.17
N THR A 367 -12.39 8.02 22.19
CA THR A 367 -13.47 8.29 23.15
C THR A 367 -13.08 7.74 24.51
N THR A 368 -13.76 8.14 25.57
CA THR A 368 -13.47 7.70 26.94
C THR A 368 -14.41 6.59 27.38
N VAL A 369 -13.91 5.67 28.21
CA VAL A 369 -14.71 4.60 28.81
C VAL A 369 -14.49 4.54 30.32
N PRO A 370 -15.53 4.21 31.11
CA PRO A 370 -15.43 4.14 32.57
C PRO A 370 -14.39 3.11 33.03
N PHE A 371 -13.85 3.31 34.23
CA PHE A 371 -12.87 2.44 34.88
C PHE A 371 -11.55 2.24 34.11
N SER A 372 -11.18 3.17 33.24
CA SER A 372 -9.93 3.08 32.45
C SER A 372 -9.30 4.45 32.22
N ALA A 373 -9.29 5.23 33.28
CA ALA A 373 -8.79 6.58 33.34
C ALA A 373 -7.44 6.76 32.64
N SER A 374 -6.42 6.15 33.25
CA SER A 374 -5.03 6.16 32.86
C SER A 374 -4.86 5.64 31.44
N TYR A 375 -5.58 4.56 31.09
CA TYR A 375 -5.50 3.93 29.77
C TYR A 375 -6.10 4.81 28.67
N CYS A 376 -7.25 5.42 28.92
CA CYS A 376 -7.83 6.38 27.96
C CYS A 376 -6.87 7.57 27.79
N GLY A 377 -6.31 8.10 28.88
CA GLY A 377 -5.31 9.17 28.84
C GLY A 377 -4.09 8.81 28.00
N ALA A 378 -3.48 7.65 28.26
CA ALA A 378 -2.32 7.16 27.52
C ALA A 378 -2.62 6.97 26.03
N LYS A 379 -3.76 6.38 25.66
CA LYS A 379 -4.13 6.16 24.25
C LYS A 379 -4.52 7.45 23.50
N HIS A 380 -5.11 8.43 24.18
CA HIS A 380 -5.31 9.77 23.60
C HIS A 380 -3.96 10.48 23.37
N ALA A 381 -3.05 10.41 24.35
CA ALA A 381 -1.72 10.98 24.22
C ALA A 381 -0.94 10.35 23.04
N LEU A 382 -0.95 9.02 22.95
CA LEU A 382 -0.30 8.30 21.85
C LEU A 382 -0.87 8.71 20.48
N ASN A 383 -2.20 8.82 20.35
CA ASN A 383 -2.83 9.29 19.11
C ASN A 383 -2.36 10.69 18.74
N ALA A 384 -2.34 11.63 19.69
CA ALA A 384 -1.91 13.00 19.45
C ALA A 384 -0.43 13.07 19.02
N TYR A 385 0.48 12.37 19.71
CA TYR A 385 1.89 12.34 19.35
C TYR A 385 2.14 11.79 17.94
N LEU A 386 1.43 10.72 17.54
CA LEU A 386 1.60 10.15 16.21
C LEU A 386 0.97 11.02 15.10
N GLN A 387 -0.10 11.76 15.41
CA GLN A 387 -0.65 12.76 14.48
C GLN A 387 0.32 13.92 14.27
N CYS A 388 0.98 14.40 15.34
CA CYS A 388 2.06 15.39 15.20
C CYS A 388 3.19 14.85 14.31
N LEU A 389 3.63 13.61 14.53
CA LEU A 389 4.65 12.97 13.71
C LEU A 389 4.26 12.92 12.22
N ALA A 390 3.01 12.58 11.90
CA ALA A 390 2.50 12.54 10.53
C ALA A 390 2.52 13.93 9.86
N MET A 391 2.22 14.99 10.61
CA MET A 391 2.26 16.37 10.12
C MET A 391 3.70 16.88 9.91
N GLU A 392 4.61 16.54 10.83
CA GLU A 392 6.01 16.98 10.78
C GLU A 392 6.80 16.28 9.65
N HIS A 393 6.48 15.02 9.36
CA HIS A 393 7.18 14.21 8.36
C HIS A 393 6.22 13.55 7.35
N PRO A 394 5.67 14.31 6.37
CA PRO A 394 4.74 13.79 5.37
C PRO A 394 5.31 12.72 4.43
N SER A 395 6.64 12.53 4.42
CA SER A 395 7.31 11.48 3.64
C SER A 395 7.25 10.10 4.32
N LEU A 396 6.92 10.06 5.62
CA LEU A 396 6.74 8.83 6.38
C LEU A 396 5.26 8.46 6.39
N ASP A 397 4.98 7.16 6.22
CA ASP A 397 3.63 6.65 6.43
C ASP A 397 3.42 6.46 7.94
N ILE A 398 2.30 6.93 8.47
CA ILE A 398 1.93 6.74 9.89
C ILE A 398 0.60 6.00 9.94
N THR A 399 0.45 4.97 10.78
CA THR A 399 -0.83 4.28 11.00
C THR A 399 -1.17 4.17 12.48
N ILE A 400 -2.25 4.83 12.87
CA ILE A 400 -2.81 4.82 14.21
C ILE A 400 -4.02 3.88 14.21
N PHE A 401 -3.79 2.64 14.66
CA PHE A 401 -4.80 1.59 14.64
C PHE A 401 -5.53 1.53 15.99
N ASN A 402 -6.84 1.76 15.97
CA ASN A 402 -7.69 1.92 17.16
C ASN A 402 -8.68 0.74 17.28
N PRO A 403 -8.25 -0.41 17.81
CA PRO A 403 -9.14 -1.55 18.01
C PRO A 403 -10.12 -1.31 19.16
N GLY A 404 -11.33 -1.85 18.99
CA GLY A 404 -12.32 -2.08 20.04
C GLY A 404 -11.96 -3.31 20.89
N PRO A 405 -12.93 -3.88 21.63
CA PRO A 405 -12.69 -5.08 22.43
C PRO A 405 -12.29 -6.28 21.57
N VAL A 406 -11.09 -6.81 21.81
CA VAL A 406 -10.55 -8.02 21.16
C VAL A 406 -10.44 -9.15 22.19
N ALA A 407 -10.76 -10.38 21.77
CA ALA A 407 -10.63 -11.59 22.59
C ALA A 407 -9.14 -11.96 22.74
N THR A 408 -8.53 -11.51 23.84
CA THR A 408 -7.11 -11.70 24.17
C THR A 408 -6.93 -11.71 25.68
N ASP A 409 -5.79 -12.18 26.17
CA ASP A 409 -5.45 -12.15 27.60
C ASP A 409 -5.15 -10.73 28.13
N PHE A 410 -5.42 -9.69 27.32
CA PHE A 410 -5.21 -8.28 27.65
C PHE A 410 -5.96 -7.82 28.91
N LEU A 411 -7.10 -8.44 29.25
CA LEU A 411 -7.79 -8.19 30.53
C LEU A 411 -7.15 -8.94 31.69
N GLN A 412 -6.63 -10.15 31.48
CA GLN A 412 -5.95 -10.91 32.53
C GLN A 412 -4.71 -10.15 33.02
N GLU A 413 -4.01 -9.50 32.09
CA GLU A 413 -2.79 -8.74 32.33
C GLU A 413 -3.02 -7.25 32.62
N ALA A 414 -4.27 -6.78 32.71
CA ALA A 414 -4.57 -5.38 32.97
C ALA A 414 -4.12 -4.95 34.38
N PHE A 415 -3.61 -3.71 34.51
CA PHE A 415 -3.35 -3.08 35.79
C PHE A 415 -4.66 -2.84 36.56
N THR A 416 -4.56 -2.84 37.89
CA THR A 416 -5.67 -2.56 38.81
C THR A 416 -5.54 -1.16 39.41
N ALA A 417 -6.17 -0.90 40.56
CA ALA A 417 -5.99 0.33 41.33
C ALA A 417 -4.59 0.45 41.97
N LYS A 418 -3.98 -0.70 42.30
CA LYS A 418 -2.71 -0.80 43.03
C LYS A 418 -1.57 -1.29 42.14
N PRO A 419 -0.31 -0.89 42.41
CA PRO A 419 0.85 -1.39 41.71
C PRO A 419 1.02 -2.90 41.93
N ASN A 420 1.64 -3.58 40.98
CA ASN A 420 1.94 -5.01 41.01
C ASN A 420 0.72 -5.98 41.10
N SER A 421 -0.53 -5.49 41.08
CA SER A 421 -1.72 -6.33 40.98
C SER A 421 -2.37 -6.30 39.60
N LYS A 422 -2.91 -7.45 39.19
CA LYS A 422 -3.55 -7.68 37.88
C LYS A 422 -5.00 -8.12 38.06
N VAL A 423 -5.85 -7.85 37.07
CA VAL A 423 -7.28 -8.19 37.13
C VAL A 423 -7.52 -9.70 37.08
N GLY A 424 -6.72 -10.47 36.33
CA GLY A 424 -6.79 -11.95 36.33
C GLY A 424 -8.01 -12.59 35.65
N GLN A 425 -8.92 -11.82 35.04
CA GLN A 425 -10.14 -12.34 34.41
C GLN A 425 -9.94 -12.71 32.94
N SER A 426 -10.39 -13.92 32.55
CA SER A 426 -10.36 -14.39 31.16
C SER A 426 -11.51 -13.82 30.32
N THR A 427 -11.25 -13.57 29.03
CA THR A 427 -12.23 -12.99 28.10
C THR A 427 -12.78 -13.97 27.06
N LYS A 428 -12.53 -15.28 27.22
CA LYS A 428 -12.81 -16.30 26.18
C LYS A 428 -14.29 -16.41 25.76
N ASN A 429 -15.24 -15.99 26.61
CA ASN A 429 -16.68 -16.19 26.39
C ASN A 429 -17.47 -14.89 26.07
N GLN A 430 -16.81 -13.83 25.62
CA GLN A 430 -17.45 -12.53 25.36
C GLN A 430 -17.56 -12.23 23.86
N LYS A 431 -18.61 -11.50 23.43
CA LYS A 431 -18.74 -11.03 22.04
C LYS A 431 -17.66 -10.00 21.72
N ARG A 432 -16.51 -10.47 21.23
CA ARG A 432 -15.33 -9.65 20.91
C ARG A 432 -14.78 -10.03 19.55
N LEU A 433 -14.05 -9.11 18.94
CA LEU A 433 -13.31 -9.39 17.71
C LEU A 433 -12.21 -10.43 18.01
N THR A 434 -11.98 -11.39 17.13
CA THR A 434 -10.85 -12.33 17.30
C THR A 434 -9.52 -11.63 17.03
N ALA A 435 -8.45 -12.10 17.68
CA ALA A 435 -7.11 -11.58 17.46
C ALA A 435 -6.65 -11.72 16.01
N ASP A 436 -6.96 -12.85 15.36
CA ASP A 436 -6.67 -13.09 13.94
C ASP A 436 -7.40 -12.09 13.03
N ARG A 437 -8.72 -11.87 13.24
CA ARG A 437 -9.47 -10.90 12.44
C ARG A 437 -8.97 -9.47 12.66
N CYS A 438 -8.62 -9.12 13.89
CA CYS A 438 -8.03 -7.82 14.21
C CYS A 438 -6.67 -7.65 13.52
N GLY A 439 -5.82 -8.68 13.57
CA GLY A 439 -4.53 -8.73 12.88
C GLY A 439 -4.66 -8.59 11.36
N PHE A 440 -5.64 -9.25 10.73
CA PHE A 440 -5.95 -9.08 9.31
C PHE A 440 -6.31 -7.64 8.95
N LEU A 441 -7.21 -7.02 9.74
CA LEU A 441 -7.62 -5.62 9.52
C LEU A 441 -6.46 -4.66 9.73
N PHE A 442 -5.58 -4.94 10.69
CA PHE A 442 -4.38 -4.15 10.92
C PHE A 442 -3.38 -4.30 9.77
N ALA A 443 -3.11 -5.53 9.29
CA ALA A 443 -2.28 -5.75 8.11
C ALA A 443 -2.83 -5.03 6.86
N THR A 444 -4.17 -5.01 6.70
CA THR A 444 -4.82 -4.26 5.62
C THR A 444 -4.61 -2.75 5.77
N ALA A 445 -4.71 -2.22 6.99
CA ALA A 445 -4.44 -0.80 7.26
C ALA A 445 -2.98 -0.42 6.95
N LEU A 446 -2.03 -1.30 7.30
CA LEU A 446 -0.61 -1.11 6.98
C LEU A 446 -0.39 -1.11 5.46
N ALA A 447 -0.90 -2.11 4.76
CA ALA A 447 -0.73 -2.24 3.31
C ALA A 447 -1.32 -1.05 2.53
N ASN A 448 -2.40 -0.45 3.02
CA ASN A 448 -3.04 0.71 2.41
C ASN A 448 -2.57 2.05 3.00
N LYS A 449 -1.56 2.05 3.89
CA LYS A 449 -0.97 3.26 4.51
C LYS A 449 -2.03 4.18 5.13
N MET A 450 -3.02 3.58 5.79
CA MET A 450 -4.14 4.33 6.36
C MET A 450 -3.70 5.05 7.64
N GLU A 451 -3.94 6.35 7.72
CA GLU A 451 -3.46 7.16 8.84
C GLU A 451 -4.19 6.90 10.15
N LEU A 452 -5.51 7.00 10.16
CA LEU A 452 -6.34 6.79 11.35
C LEU A 452 -7.41 5.74 11.06
N VAL A 453 -7.31 4.60 11.73
CA VAL A 453 -8.19 3.44 11.52
C VAL A 453 -8.78 2.99 12.83
N TRP A 454 -10.03 2.56 12.84
CA TRP A 454 -10.64 1.85 13.96
C TRP A 454 -11.36 0.59 13.49
N CYS A 455 -11.42 -0.41 14.36
CA CYS A 455 -12.19 -1.63 14.10
C CYS A 455 -12.83 -2.18 15.38
N GLY A 456 -14.02 -2.74 15.25
CA GLY A 456 -14.77 -3.34 16.35
C GLY A 456 -16.06 -3.97 15.84
N LEU A 457 -16.70 -4.75 16.70
CA LEU A 457 -18.05 -5.24 16.42
C LEU A 457 -19.07 -4.13 16.71
N PHE A 458 -20.27 -4.22 16.13
CA PHE A 458 -21.37 -3.35 16.53
C PHE A 458 -21.67 -3.57 18.03
N PRO A 459 -21.91 -2.51 18.84
CA PRO A 459 -22.08 -1.10 18.47
C PRO A 459 -20.79 -0.25 18.50
N VAL A 460 -19.61 -0.83 18.74
CA VAL A 460 -18.35 -0.09 18.96
C VAL A 460 -17.97 0.78 17.77
N ASN A 461 -18.05 0.28 16.54
CA ASN A 461 -17.75 1.08 15.35
C ASN A 461 -18.70 2.28 15.23
N PHE A 462 -20.00 2.05 15.46
CA PHE A 462 -21.00 3.12 15.40
C PHE A 462 -20.70 4.22 16.42
N LEU A 463 -20.35 3.84 17.66
CA LEU A 463 -19.95 4.80 18.69
C LEU A 463 -18.70 5.59 18.32
N ALA A 464 -17.69 4.93 17.72
CA ALA A 464 -16.49 5.61 17.25
C ALA A 464 -16.77 6.61 16.12
N TYR A 465 -17.68 6.30 15.19
CA TYR A 465 -18.14 7.26 14.19
C TYR A 465 -18.86 8.45 14.85
N VAL A 466 -19.80 8.18 15.75
CA VAL A 466 -20.56 9.24 16.43
C VAL A 466 -19.66 10.13 17.27
N SER A 467 -18.65 9.58 17.96
CA SER A 467 -17.73 10.39 18.79
C SER A 467 -16.87 11.35 17.98
N ARG A 468 -16.71 11.13 16.67
CA ARG A 468 -15.99 12.04 15.76
C ARG A 468 -16.84 13.22 15.28
N TYR A 469 -18.17 13.09 15.27
CA TYR A 469 -19.08 14.15 14.81
C TYR A 469 -19.74 14.85 16.00
N THR A 470 -19.33 16.09 16.25
CA THR A 470 -19.62 16.88 17.46
C THR A 470 -21.12 16.97 17.78
N LEU A 471 -21.98 17.19 16.79
CA LEU A 471 -23.44 17.27 16.95
C LEU A 471 -24.08 15.95 17.42
N LEU A 472 -23.67 14.81 16.85
CA LEU A 472 -24.21 13.50 17.22
C LEU A 472 -23.70 13.05 18.60
N SER A 473 -22.46 13.41 18.95
CA SER A 473 -21.86 13.05 20.24
C SER A 473 -22.62 13.65 21.44
N ALA A 474 -23.18 14.86 21.30
CA ALA A 474 -23.93 15.54 22.35
C ALA A 474 -25.29 14.85 22.62
N ILE A 475 -25.98 14.42 21.55
CA ILE A 475 -27.25 13.69 21.65
C ILE A 475 -27.01 12.30 22.26
N LEU A 476 -25.97 11.60 21.80
CA LEU A 476 -25.71 10.23 22.24
C LEU A 476 -25.36 10.14 23.74
N LYS A 477 -24.69 11.17 24.29
CA LYS A 477 -24.39 11.26 25.74
C LYS A 477 -25.64 11.32 26.62
N GLN A 478 -26.79 11.77 26.10
CA GLN A 478 -28.04 11.80 26.85
C GLN A 478 -28.68 10.41 27.01
N PHE A 479 -28.37 9.47 26.12
CA PHE A 479 -28.94 8.11 26.12
C PHE A 479 -27.98 7.04 26.66
N MET A 480 -26.66 7.30 26.65
CA MET A 480 -25.64 6.33 27.04
C MET A 480 -25.29 6.43 28.53
N THR A 481 -25.79 5.47 29.33
CA THR A 481 -25.44 5.36 30.76
C THR A 481 -24.12 4.60 30.97
N GLN A 482 -23.49 4.78 32.14
CA GLN A 482 -22.27 4.05 32.55
C GLN A 482 -22.46 2.52 32.47
N ASN A 483 -23.62 2.01 32.85
CA ASN A 483 -23.97 0.59 32.77
C ASN A 483 -24.00 0.07 31.33
N THR A 484 -24.53 0.85 30.38
CA THR A 484 -24.56 0.47 28.96
C THR A 484 -23.15 0.43 28.37
N LEU A 485 -22.31 1.42 28.68
CA LEU A 485 -20.90 1.45 28.23
C LEU A 485 -20.09 0.28 28.79
N ASN A 486 -20.31 -0.08 30.06
CA ASN A 486 -19.68 -1.26 30.66
C ASN A 486 -20.08 -2.56 29.96
N LYS A 487 -21.37 -2.76 29.67
CA LYS A 487 -21.87 -3.95 28.96
C LYS A 487 -21.25 -4.09 27.56
N ILE A 488 -21.16 -3.01 26.79
CA ILE A 488 -20.54 -3.01 25.46
C ILE A 488 -19.06 -3.38 25.54
N ARG A 489 -18.34 -2.78 26.49
CA ARG A 489 -16.90 -3.02 26.70
C ARG A 489 -16.59 -4.44 27.20
N GLU A 490 -17.49 -5.02 27.98
CA GLU A 490 -17.44 -6.42 28.39
C GLU A 490 -17.95 -7.39 27.31
N GLY A 491 -18.37 -6.92 26.13
CA GLY A 491 -18.91 -7.77 25.07
C GLY A 491 -20.17 -8.55 25.49
N LYS A 492 -20.99 -7.96 26.37
CA LYS A 492 -22.28 -8.51 26.84
C LYS A 492 -23.47 -8.11 25.96
N ILE A 493 -23.26 -7.16 25.03
CA ILE A 493 -24.20 -6.71 24.00
C ILE A 493 -23.48 -6.89 22.68
#